data_AF-A0A3B3DRP9-F1
#
_entry.id   AF-A0A3B3DRP9-F1
#
_cell.length_a   1.000
_cell.length_b   1.000
_cell.length_c   1.000
_cell.angle_alpha   90.00
_cell.angle_beta   90.00
_cell.angle_gamma   90.00
#
_symmetry.space_group_name_H-M   'P 1'
#
loop_
_entity.id
_entity.type
_entity.pdbx_description
1 polymer ?
#
loop_
_entity_poly.entity_id
_entity_poly.type
_entity_poly.pdbx_seq_one_letter_code
_entity_poly.pdbx_strand_id
1 'polypeptide(L)'
;NTNSLQIIENVPDNLATEIPQVYLLEYVIEMYLLIIFFCSFVPSLSSSVLQGFTCTTVRSLGRTQIKNLIRACRRKGTNKVPLVETQLTCMYNQIKEESDASSFSLYPPDMLLYYNYSLVPRSSCRSYFQELADADFSVFSPALIYKRSDLFINARSCLGITSTSLTEDNVSVLGNMCCMLDGTYIQNSHPSILERLKHCPDLNVEQTSAVETLLNNGDTSYGYENFFCLSKTTVTISDPAFPFDYNVNQFNNCLSVSTVKDNLDAITEKVDEEEYLRIVLHKLKEVKDQVQLLSAASRAATVEDIGSWTISKIDTLSALMDSSNGGWDPSLAKAIISKYLTVGGNKLGSAELNAIGGPNLCSLDVNTISTISSQSFR
;
A
#
# COMPACT_ATOMS: atom_id res chain seq x y z
N ASN A 1 43.52 -10.42 -27.99
CA ASN A 1 43.75 -11.39 -26.91
C ASN A 1 44.59 -10.74 -25.82
N THR A 2 43.92 -9.96 -24.98
CA THR A 2 44.45 -9.40 -23.74
C THR A 2 43.50 -9.85 -22.64
N ASN A 3 44.06 -10.49 -21.62
CA ASN A 3 43.38 -11.12 -20.49
C ASN A 3 42.32 -10.22 -19.85
N SER A 4 41.04 -10.45 -20.14
CA SER A 4 39.91 -9.93 -19.36
C SER A 4 39.82 -10.59 -17.97
N LEU A 5 40.51 -11.72 -17.75
CA LEU A 5 40.66 -12.41 -16.47
C LEU A 5 41.43 -11.59 -15.41
N GLN A 6 42.36 -10.72 -15.80
CA GLN A 6 43.18 -9.95 -14.84
C GLN A 6 42.48 -8.70 -14.29
N ILE A 7 41.35 -8.29 -14.86
CA ILE A 7 40.65 -7.07 -14.45
C ILE A 7 39.79 -7.33 -13.20
N ILE A 8 39.28 -8.56 -13.04
CA ILE A 8 38.44 -8.96 -11.91
C ILE A 8 39.28 -9.32 -10.67
N GLU A 9 40.51 -9.81 -10.85
CA GLU A 9 41.47 -10.06 -9.74
C GLU A 9 41.89 -8.78 -9.00
N ASN A 10 41.60 -7.60 -9.54
CA ASN A 10 41.99 -6.30 -8.98
C ASN A 10 40.82 -5.50 -8.41
N VAL A 11 39.62 -6.07 -8.31
CA VAL A 11 38.46 -5.39 -7.71
C VAL A 11 38.55 -5.50 -6.18
N PRO A 12 38.70 -4.38 -5.45
CA PRO A 12 38.77 -4.40 -3.99
C PRO A 12 37.46 -4.91 -3.37
N ASP A 13 37.57 -5.64 -2.25
CA ASP A 13 36.48 -6.39 -1.60
C ASP A 13 35.21 -5.57 -1.30
N ASN A 14 35.33 -4.26 -1.11
CA ASN A 14 34.23 -3.34 -0.83
C ASN A 14 33.42 -2.92 -2.07
N LEU A 15 33.92 -3.19 -3.29
CA LEU A 15 33.27 -2.85 -4.55
C LEU A 15 32.55 -4.05 -5.20
N ALA A 16 32.81 -5.27 -4.72
CA ALA A 16 32.13 -6.48 -5.20
C ALA A 16 30.60 -6.46 -4.92
N THR A 17 30.18 -5.71 -3.88
CA THR A 17 28.78 -5.53 -3.49
C THR A 17 28.01 -4.54 -4.36
N GLU A 18 28.68 -3.77 -5.23
CA GLU A 18 28.07 -2.73 -6.07
C GLU A 18 27.83 -3.16 -7.52
N ILE A 19 28.14 -4.43 -7.86
CA ILE A 19 28.02 -4.92 -9.24
C ILE A 19 26.53 -5.06 -9.63
N PRO A 20 26.04 -4.31 -10.63
CA PRO A 20 24.65 -4.39 -11.06
C PRO A 20 24.29 -5.76 -11.67
N GLN A 21 23.07 -6.21 -11.41
CA GLN A 21 22.54 -7.53 -11.81
C GLN A 21 22.65 -7.82 -13.32
N VAL A 22 22.65 -6.78 -14.17
CA VAL A 22 22.79 -6.88 -15.63
C VAL A 22 24.15 -7.45 -16.05
N TYR A 23 25.22 -7.17 -15.30
CA TYR A 23 26.56 -7.69 -15.60
C TYR A 23 26.78 -9.13 -15.12
N LEU A 24 25.87 -9.64 -14.27
CA LEU A 24 25.86 -11.04 -13.83
C LEU A 24 25.07 -11.96 -14.78
N LEU A 25 24.24 -11.39 -15.66
CA LEU A 25 23.40 -12.14 -16.61
C LEU A 25 24.18 -12.63 -17.85
N GLU A 26 25.32 -12.02 -18.21
CA GLU A 26 26.17 -12.48 -19.32
C GLU A 26 27.12 -13.64 -18.94
N TYR A 27 27.27 -13.95 -17.65
CA TYR A 27 28.22 -14.95 -17.15
C TYR A 27 27.52 -16.12 -16.45
N VAL A 28 26.60 -16.78 -17.14
CA VAL A 28 25.85 -17.96 -16.65
C VAL A 28 26.76 -19.20 -16.42
N ILE A 29 28.06 -19.11 -16.73
CA ILE A 29 29.00 -20.25 -16.68
C ILE A 29 29.96 -20.21 -15.46
N GLU A 30 30.05 -19.12 -14.70
CA GLU A 30 31.07 -18.95 -13.64
C GLU A 30 30.51 -18.85 -12.20
N MET A 31 29.23 -19.21 -11.95
CA MET A 31 28.67 -19.25 -10.59
C MET A 31 29.36 -20.31 -9.69
N TYR A 32 30.07 -21.28 -10.29
CA TYR A 32 30.84 -22.30 -9.59
C TYR A 32 32.03 -21.71 -8.82
N LEU A 33 32.74 -20.72 -9.39
CA LEU A 33 33.93 -20.14 -8.78
C LEU A 33 33.59 -19.11 -7.70
N LEU A 34 32.50 -18.34 -7.87
CA LEU A 34 31.97 -17.46 -6.83
C LEU A 34 31.56 -18.26 -5.58
N ILE A 35 30.78 -19.33 -5.71
CA ILE A 35 30.30 -20.08 -4.53
C ILE A 35 31.46 -20.74 -3.75
N ILE A 36 32.53 -21.16 -4.44
CA ILE A 36 33.74 -21.72 -3.80
C ILE A 36 34.54 -20.62 -3.06
N PHE A 37 34.69 -19.43 -3.64
CA PHE A 37 35.42 -18.32 -3.00
C PHE A 37 34.66 -17.73 -1.78
N PHE A 38 33.33 -17.76 -1.80
CA PHE A 38 32.47 -17.20 -0.75
C PHE A 38 32.16 -18.13 0.43
N CYS A 39 32.70 -19.36 0.45
CA CYS A 39 32.46 -20.34 1.53
C CYS A 39 32.93 -19.89 2.93
N SER A 40 33.76 -18.85 3.02
CA SER A 40 34.23 -18.25 4.29
C SER A 40 33.41 -17.03 4.74
N PHE A 41 32.52 -16.48 3.90
CA PHE A 41 31.92 -15.15 4.08
C PHE A 41 30.42 -15.06 3.78
N VAL A 42 29.66 -16.15 3.98
CA VAL A 42 28.19 -16.15 3.80
C VAL A 42 27.43 -15.02 4.56
N PRO A 43 27.89 -14.52 5.74
CA PRO A 43 27.23 -13.40 6.42
C PRO A 43 27.28 -12.05 5.67
N SER A 44 28.22 -11.84 4.75
CA SER A 44 28.41 -10.55 4.06
C SER A 44 27.74 -10.45 2.69
N LEU A 45 27.04 -11.49 2.25
CA LEU A 45 26.35 -11.51 0.96
C LEU A 45 25.06 -10.65 1.00
N SER A 46 24.73 -9.96 -0.09
CA SER A 46 23.45 -9.25 -0.21
C SER A 46 22.27 -10.22 -0.36
N SER A 47 21.07 -9.78 0.00
CA SER A 47 19.86 -10.62 -0.10
C SER A 47 19.54 -10.99 -1.56
N SER A 48 19.88 -10.14 -2.52
CA SER A 48 19.73 -10.41 -3.96
C SER A 48 20.66 -11.54 -4.44
N VAL A 49 21.89 -11.62 -3.92
CA VAL A 49 22.82 -12.72 -4.26
C VAL A 49 22.34 -14.04 -3.66
N LEU A 50 21.83 -14.00 -2.41
CA LEU A 50 21.25 -15.20 -1.78
C LEU A 50 19.96 -15.68 -2.46
N GLN A 51 19.23 -14.81 -3.15
CA GLN A 51 18.07 -15.21 -3.96
C GLN A 51 18.47 -15.95 -5.25
N GLY A 52 19.69 -15.78 -5.76
CA GLY A 52 20.06 -16.23 -7.12
C GLY A 52 20.26 -17.75 -7.31
N PHE A 53 20.18 -18.58 -6.26
CA PHE A 53 20.49 -20.01 -6.41
C PHE A 53 19.34 -20.81 -7.03
N THR A 54 19.69 -21.87 -7.77
CA THR A 54 18.74 -22.86 -8.26
C THR A 54 18.85 -24.17 -7.49
N CYS A 55 17.78 -24.98 -7.47
CA CYS A 55 17.84 -26.28 -6.82
C CYS A 55 18.88 -27.23 -7.43
N THR A 56 19.10 -27.13 -8.75
CA THR A 56 20.12 -27.92 -9.45
C THR A 56 21.51 -27.59 -8.94
N THR A 57 21.82 -26.31 -8.77
CA THR A 57 23.12 -25.86 -8.22
C THR A 57 23.27 -26.28 -6.76
N VAL A 58 22.22 -26.16 -5.94
CA VAL A 58 22.28 -26.58 -4.52
C VAL A 58 22.60 -28.06 -4.39
N ARG A 59 22.04 -28.92 -5.26
CA ARG A 59 22.28 -30.37 -5.25
C ARG A 59 23.73 -30.76 -5.60
N SER A 60 24.50 -29.90 -6.27
CA SER A 60 25.90 -30.18 -6.57
C SER A 60 26.87 -29.73 -5.47
N LEU A 61 26.37 -29.10 -4.39
CA LEU A 61 27.18 -28.65 -3.25
C LEU A 61 27.34 -29.74 -2.18
N GLY A 62 28.38 -29.61 -1.35
CA GLY A 62 28.54 -30.45 -0.16
C GLY A 62 27.51 -30.12 0.92
N ARG A 63 27.12 -31.12 1.74
CA ARG A 63 26.08 -30.96 2.79
C ARG A 63 26.31 -29.75 3.71
N THR A 64 27.54 -29.53 4.15
CA THR A 64 27.89 -28.38 5.02
C THR A 64 27.65 -27.04 4.32
N GLN A 65 28.01 -26.94 3.04
CA GLN A 65 27.81 -25.73 2.24
C GLN A 65 26.32 -25.44 2.04
N ILE A 66 25.53 -26.48 1.75
CA ILE A 66 24.07 -26.37 1.63
C ILE A 66 23.47 -25.83 2.92
N LYS A 67 23.82 -26.42 4.08
CA LYS A 67 23.30 -25.97 5.38
C LYS A 67 23.66 -24.52 5.68
N ASN A 68 24.91 -24.11 5.40
CA ASN A 68 25.33 -22.73 5.60
C ASN A 68 24.58 -21.75 4.70
N LEU A 69 24.38 -22.10 3.42
CA LEU A 69 23.58 -21.31 2.48
C LEU A 69 22.14 -21.14 2.98
N ILE A 70 21.47 -22.24 3.34
CA ILE A 70 20.07 -22.22 3.80
C ILE A 70 19.94 -21.36 5.06
N ARG A 71 20.83 -21.55 6.04
CA ARG A 71 20.82 -20.77 7.28
C ARG A 71 21.08 -19.29 7.04
N ALA A 72 21.96 -18.94 6.10
CA ALA A 72 22.22 -17.54 5.77
C ALA A 72 21.05 -16.83 5.09
N CYS A 73 20.13 -17.58 4.47
CA CYS A 73 18.88 -17.03 3.94
C CYS A 73 17.90 -16.63 5.06
N ARG A 74 18.14 -17.06 6.30
CA ARG A 74 17.30 -16.66 7.44
C ARG A 74 17.62 -15.21 7.84
N ARG A 75 16.88 -14.28 7.24
CA ARG A 75 16.96 -12.83 7.51
C ARG A 75 15.56 -12.29 7.82
N LYS A 76 15.50 -11.20 8.59
CA LYS A 76 14.24 -10.55 9.01
C LYS A 76 14.19 -9.09 8.55
N GLY A 77 13.00 -8.50 8.60
CA GLY A 77 12.75 -7.09 8.26
C GLY A 77 13.14 -6.76 6.82
N THR A 78 13.72 -5.59 6.60
CA THR A 78 14.14 -5.11 5.27
C THR A 78 15.23 -5.96 4.61
N ASN A 79 15.92 -6.81 5.39
CA ASN A 79 16.94 -7.71 4.88
C ASN A 79 16.40 -9.12 4.55
N LYS A 80 15.09 -9.39 4.74
CA LYS A 80 14.47 -10.69 4.42
C LYS A 80 14.82 -11.08 2.98
N VAL A 81 15.26 -12.32 2.79
CA VAL A 81 15.59 -12.84 1.45
C VAL A 81 14.28 -13.28 0.78
N PRO A 82 13.89 -12.69 -0.37
CA PRO A 82 12.68 -13.10 -1.08
C PRO A 82 12.93 -14.44 -1.78
N LEU A 83 12.40 -15.52 -1.22
CA LEU A 83 12.57 -16.88 -1.73
C LEU A 83 11.30 -17.35 -2.43
N VAL A 84 11.44 -18.07 -3.54
CA VAL A 84 10.29 -18.61 -4.29
C VAL A 84 10.02 -20.08 -3.96
N GLU A 85 8.80 -20.55 -4.24
CA GLU A 85 8.31 -21.91 -3.93
C GLU A 85 9.30 -23.05 -4.26
N THR A 86 9.93 -23.00 -5.43
CA THR A 86 10.88 -24.03 -5.89
C THR A 86 12.16 -24.06 -5.06
N GLN A 87 12.64 -22.91 -4.61
CA GLN A 87 13.79 -22.80 -3.72
C GLN A 87 13.44 -23.34 -2.35
N LEU A 88 12.34 -22.91 -1.76
CA LEU A 88 11.88 -23.31 -0.43
C LEU A 88 11.68 -24.83 -0.33
N THR A 89 11.00 -25.42 -1.32
CA THR A 89 10.80 -26.87 -1.42
C THR A 89 12.13 -27.60 -1.58
N CYS A 90 13.08 -27.04 -2.34
CA CYS A 90 14.40 -27.62 -2.47
C CYS A 90 15.18 -27.61 -1.16
N MET A 91 15.21 -26.47 -0.46
CA MET A 91 15.92 -26.28 0.80
C MET A 91 15.42 -27.29 1.85
N TYR A 92 14.10 -27.43 2.00
CA TYR A 92 13.53 -28.44 2.90
C TYR A 92 13.94 -29.87 2.51
N ASN A 93 13.91 -30.20 1.22
CA ASN A 93 14.34 -31.53 0.76
C ASN A 93 15.80 -31.84 1.08
N GLN A 94 16.68 -30.84 1.20
CA GLN A 94 18.08 -31.04 1.56
C GLN A 94 18.29 -31.25 3.07
N ILE A 95 17.40 -30.75 3.91
CA ILE A 95 17.59 -30.75 5.38
C ILE A 95 16.64 -31.70 6.12
N LYS A 96 15.61 -32.24 5.48
CA LYS A 96 14.55 -33.04 6.13
C LYS A 96 15.05 -34.29 6.87
N GLU A 97 16.23 -34.80 6.52
CA GLU A 97 16.87 -35.97 7.15
C GLU A 97 17.99 -35.59 8.14
N GLU A 98 18.27 -34.29 8.29
CA GLU A 98 19.31 -33.81 9.19
C GLU A 98 18.82 -33.79 10.64
N SER A 99 19.75 -34.05 11.58
CA SER A 99 19.46 -34.09 13.02
C SER A 99 18.88 -32.78 13.59
N ASP A 100 19.16 -31.66 12.94
CA ASP A 100 18.72 -30.32 13.33
C ASP A 100 17.51 -29.84 12.53
N ALA A 101 16.83 -30.69 11.74
CA ALA A 101 15.66 -30.31 10.96
C ALA A 101 14.53 -29.67 11.79
N SER A 102 14.39 -30.09 13.06
CA SER A 102 13.43 -29.55 14.03
C SER A 102 13.91 -28.29 14.77
N SER A 103 15.15 -27.84 14.53
CA SER A 103 15.65 -26.56 15.03
C SER A 103 15.18 -25.43 14.12
N PHE A 104 13.87 -25.16 14.14
CA PHE A 104 13.19 -24.25 13.21
C PHE A 104 13.79 -22.84 13.18
N SER A 105 14.33 -22.38 14.30
CA SER A 105 15.03 -21.10 14.46
C SER A 105 16.35 -20.99 13.70
N LEU A 106 16.83 -22.07 13.07
CA LEU A 106 18.01 -22.05 12.18
C LEU A 106 17.64 -21.79 10.73
N TYR A 107 16.37 -21.96 10.34
CA TYR A 107 15.95 -21.96 8.93
C TYR A 107 15.02 -20.78 8.60
N PRO A 108 14.94 -20.34 7.33
CA PRO A 108 14.04 -19.25 6.95
C PRO A 108 12.57 -19.57 7.26
N PRO A 109 11.77 -18.61 7.79
CA PRO A 109 10.36 -18.81 8.08
C PRO A 109 9.56 -19.35 6.88
N ASP A 110 9.80 -18.82 5.69
CA ASP A 110 9.09 -19.22 4.47
C ASP A 110 9.37 -20.69 4.10
N MET A 111 10.51 -21.25 4.52
CA MET A 111 10.82 -22.67 4.26
C MET A 111 9.93 -23.59 5.09
N LEU A 112 9.54 -23.15 6.29
CA LEU A 112 8.68 -23.92 7.18
C LEU A 112 7.30 -24.19 6.55
N LEU A 113 6.82 -23.33 5.65
CA LEU A 113 5.57 -23.53 4.89
C LEU A 113 5.52 -24.87 4.13
N TYR A 114 6.68 -25.41 3.77
CA TYR A 114 6.82 -26.64 2.98
C TYR A 114 7.20 -27.87 3.81
N TYR A 115 7.30 -27.75 5.14
CA TYR A 115 7.54 -28.88 6.02
C TYR A 115 6.39 -29.89 5.96
N ASN A 116 6.73 -31.16 6.14
CA ASN A 116 5.71 -32.16 6.46
C ASN A 116 5.39 -32.07 7.96
N TYR A 117 4.32 -31.36 8.30
CA TYR A 117 3.93 -31.12 9.70
C TYR A 117 3.68 -32.43 10.48
N SER A 118 3.29 -33.51 9.83
CA SER A 118 3.11 -34.82 10.48
C SER A 118 4.41 -35.37 11.11
N LEU A 119 5.57 -34.84 10.71
CA LEU A 119 6.88 -35.19 11.28
C LEU A 119 7.35 -34.21 12.36
N VAL A 120 6.62 -33.12 12.60
CA VAL A 120 6.95 -32.14 13.64
C VAL A 120 6.59 -32.73 15.00
N PRO A 121 7.56 -32.87 15.94
CA PRO A 121 7.28 -33.40 17.26
C PRO A 121 6.28 -32.53 18.01
N ARG A 122 5.34 -33.17 18.72
CA ARG A 122 4.29 -32.48 19.48
C ARG A 122 4.85 -31.49 20.49
N SER A 123 5.97 -31.82 21.15
CA SER A 123 6.65 -30.96 22.12
C SER A 123 7.21 -29.67 21.52
N SER A 124 7.50 -29.66 20.21
CA SER A 124 8.08 -28.51 19.50
C SER A 124 7.09 -27.86 18.53
N CYS A 125 5.81 -28.26 18.51
CA CYS A 125 4.85 -27.71 17.57
C CYS A 125 4.64 -26.20 17.79
N ARG A 126 4.68 -25.73 19.04
CA ARG A 126 4.51 -24.30 19.34
C ARG A 126 5.69 -23.49 18.78
N SER A 127 6.92 -23.97 18.98
CA SER A 127 8.11 -23.33 18.39
C SER A 127 8.09 -23.34 16.87
N TYR A 128 7.52 -24.38 16.23
CA TYR A 128 7.33 -24.39 14.78
C TYR A 128 6.44 -23.24 14.32
N PHE A 129 5.27 -23.05 14.94
CA PHE A 129 4.35 -21.98 14.55
C PHE A 129 4.88 -20.58 14.91
N GLN A 130 5.60 -20.43 16.02
CA GLN A 130 6.27 -19.16 16.35
C GLN A 130 7.30 -18.75 15.31
N GLU A 131 8.01 -19.70 14.71
CA GLU A 131 8.96 -19.42 13.65
C GLU A 131 8.26 -19.20 12.30
N LEU A 132 7.18 -19.94 12.04
CA LEU A 132 6.30 -19.76 10.87
C LEU A 132 5.55 -18.43 10.89
N ALA A 133 5.39 -17.81 12.06
CA ALA A 133 4.69 -16.54 12.27
C ALA A 133 5.24 -15.39 11.39
N ASP A 134 6.53 -15.44 11.02
CA ASP A 134 7.19 -14.43 10.19
C ASP A 134 7.19 -14.80 8.68
N ALA A 135 6.55 -15.91 8.32
CA ALA A 135 6.52 -16.39 6.94
C ALA A 135 5.64 -15.52 6.04
N ASP A 136 5.98 -15.50 4.75
CA ASP A 136 5.15 -14.94 3.70
C ASP A 136 4.29 -16.05 3.08
N PHE A 137 3.01 -16.08 3.45
CA PHE A 137 2.07 -17.08 2.96
C PHE A 137 1.57 -16.81 1.52
N SER A 138 1.95 -15.68 0.91
CA SER A 138 1.67 -15.39 -0.50
C SER A 138 2.51 -16.23 -1.47
N VAL A 139 3.60 -16.84 -0.99
CA VAL A 139 4.55 -17.61 -1.81
C VAL A 139 3.95 -18.87 -2.45
N PHE A 140 2.85 -19.39 -1.91
CA PHE A 140 2.21 -20.60 -2.44
C PHE A 140 1.70 -20.37 -3.87
N SER A 141 2.05 -21.30 -4.76
CA SER A 141 1.41 -21.37 -6.06
C SER A 141 -0.09 -21.66 -5.94
N PRO A 142 -0.90 -21.37 -6.99
CA PRO A 142 -2.32 -21.71 -6.98
C PRO A 142 -2.61 -23.19 -6.67
N ALA A 143 -1.69 -24.09 -7.06
CA ALA A 143 -1.81 -25.52 -6.78
C ALA A 143 -1.62 -25.88 -5.30
N LEU A 144 -0.92 -25.04 -4.52
CA LEU A 144 -0.59 -25.29 -3.12
C LEU A 144 -1.33 -24.40 -2.13
N ILE A 145 -2.30 -23.59 -2.58
CA ILE A 145 -3.04 -22.66 -1.72
C ILE A 145 -3.79 -23.36 -0.58
N TYR A 146 -4.18 -24.63 -0.78
CA TYR A 146 -4.82 -25.48 0.25
C TYR A 146 -3.96 -25.64 1.51
N LYS A 147 -2.63 -25.51 1.39
CA LYS A 147 -1.70 -25.59 2.53
C LYS A 147 -1.98 -24.53 3.59
N ARG A 148 -2.56 -23.38 3.23
CA ARG A 148 -2.94 -22.34 4.19
C ARG A 148 -3.95 -22.88 5.21
N SER A 149 -5.00 -23.54 4.71
CA SER A 149 -6.02 -24.16 5.54
C SER A 149 -5.46 -25.31 6.39
N ASP A 150 -4.63 -26.17 5.80
CA ASP A 150 -3.97 -27.27 6.52
C ASP A 150 -3.07 -26.76 7.65
N LEU A 151 -2.27 -25.73 7.39
CA LEU A 151 -1.39 -25.11 8.38
C LEU A 151 -2.19 -24.52 9.54
N PHE A 152 -3.31 -23.86 9.26
CA PHE A 152 -4.16 -23.33 10.32
C PHE A 152 -4.85 -24.43 11.14
N ILE A 153 -5.32 -25.51 10.51
CA ILE A 153 -5.86 -26.69 11.21
C ILE A 153 -4.80 -27.30 12.14
N ASN A 154 -3.57 -27.42 11.66
CA ASN A 154 -2.44 -27.92 12.45
C ASN A 154 -2.08 -26.98 13.61
N ALA A 155 -2.13 -25.66 13.40
CA ALA A 155 -1.92 -24.66 14.44
C ALA A 155 -2.98 -24.76 15.53
N ARG A 156 -4.26 -24.91 15.14
CA ARG A 156 -5.35 -25.11 16.10
C ARG A 156 -5.14 -26.34 16.96
N SER A 157 -4.77 -27.47 16.34
CA SER A 157 -4.44 -28.70 17.06
C SER A 157 -3.24 -28.50 18.00
N CYS A 158 -2.18 -27.80 17.56
CA CYS A 158 -1.00 -27.51 18.38
C CYS A 158 -1.34 -26.67 19.61
N LEU A 159 -2.08 -25.59 19.41
CA LEU A 159 -2.34 -24.54 20.41
C LEU A 159 -3.59 -24.82 21.26
N GLY A 160 -4.34 -25.88 20.97
CA GLY A 160 -5.57 -26.23 21.70
C GLY A 160 -6.75 -25.31 21.39
N ILE A 161 -6.80 -24.73 20.20
CA ILE A 161 -7.85 -23.79 19.78
C ILE A 161 -9.10 -24.57 19.33
N THR A 162 -10.06 -24.70 20.23
CA THR A 162 -11.33 -25.43 19.98
C THR A 162 -12.45 -24.52 19.47
N SER A 163 -12.42 -23.23 19.81
CA SER A 163 -13.41 -22.23 19.40
C SER A 163 -12.92 -21.33 18.25
N THR A 164 -13.75 -20.39 17.83
CA THR A 164 -13.39 -19.32 16.89
C THR A 164 -12.74 -18.11 17.57
N SER A 165 -12.66 -18.08 18.91
CA SER A 165 -12.01 -16.99 19.64
C SER A 165 -10.53 -17.29 19.84
N LEU A 166 -9.67 -16.36 19.42
CA LEU A 166 -8.22 -16.43 19.62
C LEU A 166 -7.81 -15.52 20.78
N THR A 167 -7.04 -16.07 21.71
CA THR A 167 -6.43 -15.28 22.79
C THR A 167 -5.26 -14.45 22.26
N GLU A 168 -4.78 -13.49 23.05
CA GLU A 168 -3.56 -12.74 22.74
C GLU A 168 -2.36 -13.65 22.45
N ASP A 169 -2.18 -14.72 23.24
CA ASP A 169 -1.12 -15.72 23.03
C ASP A 169 -1.28 -16.44 21.68
N ASN A 170 -2.50 -16.82 21.32
CA ASN A 170 -2.76 -17.46 20.02
C ASN A 170 -2.39 -16.52 18.87
N VAL A 171 -2.84 -15.27 18.93
CA VAL A 171 -2.51 -14.24 17.93
C VAL A 171 -0.99 -14.04 17.82
N SER A 172 -0.28 -14.02 18.95
CA SER A 172 1.17 -13.87 18.95
C SER A 172 1.90 -15.05 18.31
N VAL A 173 1.40 -16.28 18.47
CA VAL A 173 2.02 -17.47 17.87
C VAL A 173 1.67 -17.61 16.39
N LEU A 174 0.47 -17.20 15.99
CA LEU A 174 0.03 -17.28 14.59
C LEU A 174 0.70 -16.21 13.71
N GLY A 175 0.94 -15.00 14.23
CA GLY A 175 1.64 -13.93 13.50
C GLY A 175 1.01 -13.62 12.14
N ASN A 176 1.80 -13.67 11.06
CA ASN A 176 1.34 -13.44 9.69
C ASN A 176 0.31 -14.47 9.21
N MET A 177 0.16 -15.60 9.91
CA MET A 177 -0.95 -16.52 9.63
C MET A 177 -2.31 -15.84 9.85
N CYS A 178 -2.39 -14.81 10.70
CA CYS A 178 -3.59 -14.02 10.92
C CYS A 178 -4.16 -13.41 9.63
N CYS A 179 -3.32 -13.13 8.62
CA CYS A 179 -3.75 -12.56 7.34
C CYS A 179 -4.64 -13.48 6.50
N MET A 180 -4.68 -14.78 6.79
CA MET A 180 -5.49 -15.74 6.05
C MET A 180 -6.64 -16.32 6.89
N LEU A 181 -6.89 -15.74 8.06
CA LEU A 181 -7.99 -16.20 8.90
C LEU A 181 -9.31 -15.75 8.29
N ASP A 182 -10.33 -16.62 8.42
CA ASP A 182 -11.69 -16.27 8.08
C ASP A 182 -12.21 -15.17 9.01
N GLY A 183 -13.16 -14.36 8.52
CA GLY A 183 -13.71 -13.23 9.28
C GLY A 183 -14.25 -13.63 10.66
N THR A 184 -14.82 -14.83 10.80
CA THR A 184 -15.32 -15.34 12.09
C THR A 184 -14.25 -15.47 13.16
N TYR A 185 -13.02 -15.86 12.80
CA TYR A 185 -11.92 -15.88 13.77
C TYR A 185 -11.51 -14.47 14.14
N ILE A 186 -11.37 -13.59 13.13
CA ILE A 186 -10.96 -12.20 13.35
C ILE A 186 -11.91 -11.48 14.30
N GLN A 187 -13.22 -11.56 14.03
CA GLN A 187 -14.26 -10.89 14.81
C GLN A 187 -14.28 -11.31 16.29
N ASN A 188 -13.98 -12.58 16.58
CA ASN A 188 -14.05 -13.14 17.93
C ASN A 188 -12.69 -13.13 18.66
N SER A 189 -11.64 -12.63 18.02
CA SER A 189 -10.27 -12.65 18.55
C SER A 189 -9.99 -11.49 19.48
N HIS A 190 -8.94 -11.64 20.29
CA HIS A 190 -8.39 -10.56 21.09
C HIS A 190 -7.96 -9.36 20.21
N PRO A 191 -8.17 -8.10 20.64
CA PRO A 191 -7.86 -6.90 19.85
C PRO A 191 -6.41 -6.81 19.32
N SER A 192 -5.45 -7.50 19.94
CA SER A 192 -4.07 -7.61 19.43
C SER A 192 -3.97 -8.19 18.01
N ILE A 193 -5.02 -8.83 17.50
CA ILE A 193 -5.06 -9.30 16.10
C ILE A 193 -5.01 -8.13 15.11
N LEU A 194 -5.53 -6.96 15.47
CA LEU A 194 -5.51 -5.75 14.67
C LEU A 194 -4.06 -5.34 14.33
N GLU A 195 -3.14 -5.49 15.27
CA GLU A 195 -1.71 -5.22 15.08
C GLU A 195 -1.03 -6.16 14.07
N ARG A 196 -1.61 -7.35 13.86
CA ARG A 196 -1.19 -8.27 12.80
C ARG A 196 -1.83 -7.88 11.47
N LEU A 197 -3.15 -7.63 11.49
CA LEU A 197 -3.92 -7.34 10.29
C LEU A 197 -3.50 -6.05 9.57
N LYS A 198 -2.99 -5.05 10.29
CA LYS A 198 -2.47 -3.82 9.67
C LYS A 198 -1.28 -4.02 8.73
N HIS A 199 -0.57 -5.14 8.86
CA HIS A 199 0.59 -5.47 8.03
C HIS A 199 0.27 -6.52 6.96
N CYS A 200 -0.99 -6.95 6.85
CA CYS A 200 -1.40 -7.87 5.80
C CYS A 200 -1.43 -7.13 4.45
N PRO A 201 -0.93 -7.75 3.36
CA PRO A 201 -0.93 -7.12 2.05
C PRO A 201 -2.32 -6.68 1.60
N ASP A 202 -3.32 -7.55 1.79
CA ASP A 202 -4.73 -7.31 1.49
C ASP A 202 -5.63 -8.01 2.50
N LEU A 203 -6.81 -7.42 2.75
CA LEU A 203 -7.91 -8.03 3.49
C LEU A 203 -9.12 -8.14 2.56
N ASN A 204 -9.77 -9.29 2.55
CA ASN A 204 -11.00 -9.47 1.77
C ASN A 204 -12.22 -8.80 2.47
N VAL A 205 -13.36 -8.81 1.79
CA VAL A 205 -14.60 -8.16 2.27
C VAL A 205 -15.07 -8.73 3.62
N GLU A 206 -14.97 -10.05 3.81
CA GLU A 206 -15.38 -10.70 5.06
C GLU A 206 -14.44 -10.36 6.23
N GLN A 207 -13.13 -10.38 5.97
CA GLN A 207 -12.11 -9.98 6.94
C GLN A 207 -12.26 -8.51 7.33
N THR A 208 -12.56 -7.65 6.36
CA THR A 208 -12.84 -6.22 6.56
C THR A 208 -14.04 -6.03 7.48
N SER A 209 -15.18 -6.66 7.18
CA SER A 209 -16.38 -6.57 8.03
C SER A 209 -16.15 -7.13 9.44
N ALA A 210 -15.32 -8.16 9.58
CA ALA A 210 -14.93 -8.70 10.88
C ALA A 210 -14.07 -7.73 11.69
N VAL A 211 -13.11 -7.06 11.05
CA VAL A 211 -12.31 -5.98 11.65
C VAL A 211 -13.20 -4.84 12.12
N GLU A 212 -14.14 -4.39 11.28
CA GLU A 212 -15.10 -3.34 11.62
C GLU A 212 -15.89 -3.70 12.88
N THR A 213 -16.39 -4.94 12.92
CA THR A 213 -17.14 -5.44 14.07
C THR A 213 -16.29 -5.53 15.34
N LEU A 214 -15.03 -5.94 15.22
CA LEU A 214 -14.09 -6.01 16.34
C LEU A 214 -13.75 -4.62 16.89
N LEU A 215 -13.56 -3.62 16.03
CA LEU A 215 -13.30 -2.23 16.40
C LEU A 215 -14.49 -1.57 17.10
N ASN A 216 -15.71 -1.89 16.69
CA ASN A 216 -16.93 -1.32 17.28
C ASN A 216 -17.30 -1.94 18.64
N ASN A 217 -16.98 -3.23 18.84
CA ASN A 217 -17.40 -3.97 20.03
C ASN A 217 -16.29 -4.18 21.06
N GLY A 218 -15.03 -3.94 20.69
CA GLY A 218 -13.86 -4.23 21.52
C GLY A 218 -13.37 -3.02 22.33
N ASP A 219 -12.72 -3.30 23.46
CA ASP A 219 -11.95 -2.32 24.24
C ASP A 219 -10.59 -2.09 23.56
N THR A 220 -10.64 -1.55 22.34
CA THR A 220 -9.45 -1.34 21.51
C THR A 220 -8.98 0.11 21.65
N SER A 221 -7.66 0.33 21.65
CA SER A 221 -7.08 1.68 21.59
C SER A 221 -7.23 2.34 20.22
N TYR A 222 -7.76 1.62 19.23
CA TYR A 222 -7.95 2.08 17.85
C TYR A 222 -9.41 2.48 17.65
N GLY A 223 -9.66 3.73 17.25
CA GLY A 223 -10.97 4.09 16.69
C GLY A 223 -11.17 3.40 15.35
N TYR A 224 -12.43 3.04 15.03
CA TYR A 224 -12.85 2.48 13.74
C TYR A 224 -12.21 3.21 12.54
N GLU A 225 -12.20 4.55 12.60
CA GLU A 225 -11.70 5.41 11.53
C GLU A 225 -10.17 5.38 11.39
N ASN A 226 -9.42 5.19 12.46
CA ASN A 226 -7.95 5.23 12.42
C ASN A 226 -7.35 3.90 11.95
N PHE A 227 -8.00 2.76 12.19
CA PHE A 227 -7.42 1.46 11.86
C PHE A 227 -7.23 1.26 10.35
N PHE A 228 -8.26 1.57 9.55
CA PHE A 228 -8.21 1.39 8.09
C PHE A 228 -7.27 2.38 7.40
N CYS A 229 -7.10 3.57 7.97
CA CYS A 229 -6.16 4.56 7.43
C CYS A 229 -4.71 4.32 7.89
N LEU A 230 -4.49 3.49 8.92
CA LEU A 230 -3.15 3.07 9.38
C LEU A 230 -2.62 1.84 8.62
N SER A 231 -3.48 0.96 8.11
CA SER A 231 -3.07 -0.22 7.32
C SER A 231 -2.64 0.17 5.90
N LYS A 232 -3.26 1.20 5.31
CA LYS A 232 -2.76 1.88 4.12
C LYS A 232 -2.03 3.14 4.56
N THR A 233 -0.72 3.04 4.83
CA THR A 233 0.11 4.10 5.44
C THR A 233 0.07 5.49 4.77
N THR A 234 -0.54 5.59 3.59
CA THR A 234 -0.81 6.83 2.85
C THR A 234 -1.91 6.55 1.83
N VAL A 235 -2.86 7.48 1.65
CA VAL A 235 -3.68 7.50 0.43
C VAL A 235 -2.71 7.61 -0.76
N THR A 236 -2.54 6.54 -1.52
CA THR A 236 -1.71 6.51 -2.72
C THR A 236 -2.49 7.14 -3.85
N ILE A 237 -2.55 8.47 -3.88
CA ILE A 237 -3.22 9.24 -4.95
C ILE A 237 -2.60 8.91 -6.32
N SER A 238 -1.36 8.43 -6.36
CA SER A 238 -0.70 7.92 -7.57
C SER A 238 -1.28 6.59 -8.08
N ASP A 239 -1.98 5.81 -7.25
CA ASP A 239 -2.57 4.53 -7.63
C ASP A 239 -3.66 4.73 -8.70
N PRO A 240 -3.61 4.03 -9.85
CA PRO A 240 -4.65 4.12 -10.87
C PRO A 240 -6.04 3.67 -10.40
N ALA A 241 -6.13 2.87 -9.33
CA ALA A 241 -7.40 2.43 -8.74
C ALA A 241 -8.01 3.46 -7.78
N PHE A 242 -7.31 4.54 -7.43
CA PHE A 242 -7.89 5.62 -6.63
C PHE A 242 -8.95 6.39 -7.44
N PRO A 243 -10.14 6.71 -6.88
CA PRO A 243 -10.61 6.46 -5.51
C PRO A 243 -11.41 5.17 -5.30
N PHE A 244 -11.56 4.30 -6.31
CA PHE A 244 -12.49 3.15 -6.32
C PHE A 244 -12.34 2.16 -5.15
N ASP A 245 -11.15 2.03 -4.58
CA ASP A 245 -10.91 1.15 -3.43
C ASP A 245 -11.43 1.71 -2.09
N TYR A 246 -11.99 2.91 -2.09
CA TYR A 246 -12.55 3.57 -0.92
C TYR A 246 -14.04 3.80 -1.14
N ASN A 247 -14.87 3.32 -0.22
CA ASN A 247 -16.24 3.85 -0.14
C ASN A 247 -16.23 5.29 0.41
N VAL A 248 -17.36 6.00 0.27
CA VAL A 248 -17.53 7.41 0.66
C VAL A 248 -17.06 7.70 2.10
N ASN A 249 -17.42 6.83 3.06
CA ASN A 249 -17.03 7.03 4.46
C ASN A 249 -15.52 6.81 4.65
N GLN A 250 -14.97 5.76 4.04
CA GLN A 250 -13.53 5.48 4.08
C GLN A 250 -12.73 6.61 3.44
N PHE A 251 -13.20 7.15 2.32
CA PHE A 251 -12.60 8.27 1.64
C PHE A 251 -12.57 9.52 2.52
N ASN A 252 -13.69 9.87 3.17
CA ASN A 252 -13.75 11.01 4.10
C ASN A 252 -12.80 10.87 5.30
N ASN A 253 -12.67 9.65 5.82
CA ASN A 253 -11.93 9.41 7.04
C ASN A 253 -10.42 9.26 6.78
N CYS A 254 -10.04 8.66 5.65
CA CYS A 254 -8.63 8.46 5.31
C CYS A 254 -8.01 9.63 4.54
N LEU A 255 -8.81 10.54 3.99
CA LEU A 255 -8.30 11.71 3.30
C LEU A 255 -8.10 12.88 4.27
N SER A 256 -6.85 13.12 4.66
CA SER A 256 -6.47 14.24 5.54
C SER A 256 -6.48 15.58 4.80
N VAL A 257 -6.72 16.67 5.52
CA VAL A 257 -6.68 18.04 4.98
C VAL A 257 -5.34 18.37 4.32
N SER A 258 -4.21 17.95 4.93
CA SER A 258 -2.87 18.12 4.34
C SER A 258 -2.71 17.34 3.05
N THR A 259 -3.20 16.10 3.00
CA THR A 259 -3.15 15.26 1.80
C THR A 259 -3.93 15.88 0.65
N VAL A 260 -5.13 16.42 0.93
CA VAL A 260 -5.91 17.13 -0.08
C VAL A 260 -5.15 18.32 -0.61
N LYS A 261 -4.54 19.12 0.28
CA LYS A 261 -3.82 20.34 -0.12
C LYS A 261 -2.61 20.05 -1.00
N ASP A 262 -1.82 19.05 -0.64
CA ASP A 262 -0.55 18.75 -1.32
C ASP A 262 -0.76 18.04 -2.67
N ASN A 263 -1.96 17.51 -2.93
CA ASN A 263 -2.24 16.64 -4.08
C ASN A 263 -3.57 16.96 -4.78
N LEU A 264 -4.08 18.19 -4.61
CA LEU A 264 -5.44 18.53 -5.00
C LEU A 264 -5.71 18.25 -6.48
N ASP A 265 -4.80 18.67 -7.36
CA ASP A 265 -4.92 18.48 -8.80
C ASP A 265 -5.09 16.99 -9.15
N ALA A 266 -4.22 16.13 -8.61
CA ALA A 266 -4.24 14.70 -8.84
C ALA A 266 -5.50 14.02 -8.25
N ILE A 267 -6.03 14.53 -7.14
CA ILE A 267 -7.31 14.06 -6.58
C ILE A 267 -8.45 14.45 -7.51
N THR A 268 -8.52 15.71 -7.93
CA THR A 268 -9.62 16.20 -8.77
C THR A 268 -9.57 15.71 -10.22
N GLU A 269 -8.44 15.20 -10.69
CA GLU A 269 -8.33 14.51 -11.97
C GLU A 269 -8.94 13.09 -11.93
N LYS A 270 -8.85 12.43 -10.76
CA LYS A 270 -9.28 11.03 -10.59
C LYS A 270 -10.67 10.87 -9.97
N VAL A 271 -11.13 11.88 -9.23
CA VAL A 271 -12.41 11.88 -8.54
C VAL A 271 -13.41 12.69 -9.36
N ASP A 272 -14.41 12.03 -9.95
CA ASP A 272 -15.47 12.64 -10.74
C ASP A 272 -16.87 12.51 -10.09
N GLU A 273 -17.03 11.57 -9.17
CA GLU A 273 -18.28 11.37 -8.42
C GLU A 273 -18.58 12.52 -7.43
N GLU A 274 -19.81 13.02 -7.46
CA GLU A 274 -20.25 14.21 -6.70
C GLU A 274 -20.07 14.04 -5.17
N GLU A 275 -20.36 12.87 -4.62
CA GLU A 275 -20.24 12.60 -3.18
C GLU A 275 -18.80 12.71 -2.68
N TYR A 276 -17.84 12.23 -3.47
CA TYR A 276 -16.41 12.32 -3.16
C TYR A 276 -15.88 13.73 -3.35
N LEU A 277 -16.29 14.44 -4.41
CA LEU A 277 -15.93 15.84 -4.61
C LEU A 277 -16.45 16.74 -3.48
N ARG A 278 -17.63 16.46 -2.91
CA ARG A 278 -18.14 17.16 -1.72
C ARG A 278 -17.25 16.96 -0.50
N ILE A 279 -16.69 15.77 -0.30
CA ILE A 279 -15.73 15.50 0.77
C ILE A 279 -14.45 16.33 0.55
N VAL A 280 -13.89 16.30 -0.66
CA VAL A 280 -12.70 17.10 -1.03
C VAL A 280 -12.95 18.58 -0.73
N LEU A 281 -14.09 19.11 -1.17
CA LEU A 281 -14.51 20.48 -0.92
C LEU A 281 -14.66 20.78 0.58
N HIS A 282 -15.26 19.87 1.36
CA HIS A 282 -15.41 20.02 2.81
C HIS A 282 -14.04 20.12 3.52
N LYS A 283 -13.10 19.21 3.19
CA LYS A 283 -11.74 19.24 3.75
C LYS A 283 -10.99 20.53 3.39
N LEU A 284 -11.21 21.07 2.18
CA LEU A 284 -10.59 22.33 1.75
C LEU A 284 -11.14 23.56 2.48
N LYS A 285 -12.42 23.57 2.88
CA LYS A 285 -13.00 24.67 3.67
C LYS A 285 -12.29 24.87 5.00
N GLU A 286 -11.78 23.80 5.61
CA GLU A 286 -11.02 23.86 6.85
C GLU A 286 -9.71 24.66 6.72
N VAL A 287 -9.20 24.83 5.48
CA VAL A 287 -7.91 25.50 5.22
C VAL A 287 -8.01 27.02 5.10
N LYS A 288 -9.22 27.59 5.00
CA LYS A 288 -9.53 29.03 4.80
C LYS A 288 -8.83 29.72 3.60
N ASP A 289 -9.63 30.41 2.80
CA ASP A 289 -9.25 31.46 1.84
C ASP A 289 -8.47 31.08 0.56
N GLN A 290 -8.37 29.82 0.19
CA GLN A 290 -7.76 29.40 -1.08
C GLN A 290 -8.81 28.97 -2.14
N VAL A 291 -9.82 29.82 -2.37
CA VAL A 291 -10.89 29.58 -3.36
C VAL A 291 -10.33 29.29 -4.77
N GLN A 292 -9.17 29.86 -5.09
CA GLN A 292 -8.48 29.64 -6.36
C GLN A 292 -7.97 28.21 -6.55
N LEU A 293 -7.74 27.48 -5.47
CA LEU A 293 -7.23 26.10 -5.53
C LEU A 293 -8.35 25.07 -5.70
N LEU A 294 -9.62 25.45 -5.51
CA LEU A 294 -10.73 24.50 -5.50
C LEU A 294 -10.90 23.69 -6.80
N SER A 295 -10.34 24.15 -7.92
CA SER A 295 -10.34 23.47 -9.23
C SER A 295 -11.71 22.83 -9.57
N ALA A 296 -11.75 21.58 -10.04
CA ALA A 296 -12.99 20.85 -10.32
C ALA A 296 -13.84 20.58 -9.08
N ALA A 297 -13.24 20.49 -7.88
CA ALA A 297 -14.00 20.32 -6.63
C ALA A 297 -14.94 21.50 -6.32
N SER A 298 -14.67 22.68 -6.90
CA SER A 298 -15.61 23.81 -6.81
C SER A 298 -17.00 23.51 -7.38
N ARG A 299 -17.12 22.58 -8.34
CA ARG A 299 -18.40 22.24 -8.98
C ARG A 299 -19.37 21.48 -8.08
N ALA A 300 -18.87 20.88 -7.00
CA ALA A 300 -19.69 20.23 -5.99
C ALA A 300 -20.26 21.20 -4.94
N ALA A 301 -19.98 22.51 -5.08
CA ALA A 301 -20.38 23.52 -4.11
C ALA A 301 -21.87 23.87 -4.16
N THR A 302 -22.42 24.19 -2.99
CA THR A 302 -23.77 24.72 -2.85
C THR A 302 -23.78 26.26 -2.87
N VAL A 303 -24.98 26.86 -2.96
CA VAL A 303 -25.15 28.32 -2.83
C VAL A 303 -24.63 28.83 -1.49
N GLU A 304 -24.79 28.05 -0.41
CA GLU A 304 -24.28 28.40 0.92
C GLU A 304 -22.75 28.42 0.94
N ASP A 305 -22.12 27.45 0.27
CA ASP A 305 -20.67 27.38 0.13
C ASP A 305 -20.13 28.60 -0.61
N ILE A 306 -20.72 28.93 -1.76
CA ILE A 306 -20.40 30.14 -2.51
C ILE A 306 -20.61 31.39 -1.65
N GLY A 307 -21.64 31.38 -0.79
CA GLY A 307 -21.92 32.40 0.22
C GLY A 307 -20.78 32.63 1.22
N SER A 308 -19.92 31.64 1.45
CA SER A 308 -18.74 31.77 2.32
C SER A 308 -17.47 32.27 1.61
N TRP A 309 -17.39 32.17 0.27
CA TRP A 309 -16.15 32.47 -0.48
C TRP A 309 -15.84 33.96 -0.64
N THR A 310 -14.58 34.35 -0.60
CA THR A 310 -14.16 35.73 -0.92
C THR A 310 -13.79 35.85 -2.40
N ILE A 311 -14.67 36.46 -3.21
CA ILE A 311 -14.54 36.57 -4.68
C ILE A 311 -14.36 38.04 -5.08
N SER A 312 -13.30 38.70 -4.59
CA SER A 312 -13.09 40.14 -4.83
C SER A 312 -12.19 40.47 -6.01
N LYS A 313 -11.30 39.54 -6.40
CA LYS A 313 -10.29 39.74 -7.45
C LYS A 313 -10.68 39.00 -8.73
N ILE A 314 -10.36 39.60 -9.88
CA ILE A 314 -10.53 38.98 -11.20
C ILE A 314 -9.88 37.60 -11.27
N ASP A 315 -8.66 37.42 -10.73
CA ASP A 315 -7.96 36.12 -10.74
C ASP A 315 -8.76 35.01 -10.06
N THR A 316 -9.54 35.36 -9.04
CA THR A 316 -10.39 34.39 -8.32
C THR A 316 -11.63 34.05 -9.13
N LEU A 317 -12.23 35.05 -9.77
CA LEU A 317 -13.34 34.82 -10.70
C LEU A 317 -12.88 33.96 -11.88
N SER A 318 -11.73 34.25 -12.47
CA SER A 318 -11.16 33.50 -13.59
C SER A 318 -10.87 32.04 -13.20
N ALA A 319 -10.26 31.80 -12.03
CA ALA A 319 -9.99 30.44 -11.56
C ALA A 319 -11.30 29.63 -11.36
N LEU A 320 -12.35 30.26 -10.83
CA LEU A 320 -13.65 29.61 -10.68
C LEU A 320 -14.34 29.36 -12.02
N MET A 321 -14.19 30.27 -12.99
CA MET A 321 -14.86 30.21 -14.30
C MET A 321 -14.09 29.40 -15.35
N ASP A 322 -12.93 28.84 -15.00
CA ASP A 322 -12.16 27.98 -15.90
C ASP A 322 -13.00 26.78 -16.36
N SER A 323 -13.17 26.65 -17.67
CA SER A 323 -14.00 25.62 -18.29
C SER A 323 -13.35 24.24 -18.27
N SER A 324 -12.04 24.14 -18.04
CA SER A 324 -11.37 22.84 -17.86
C SER A 324 -11.85 22.09 -16.61
N ASN A 325 -12.36 22.83 -15.62
CA ASN A 325 -12.86 22.30 -14.35
C ASN A 325 -14.35 21.87 -14.42
N GLY A 326 -14.93 21.80 -15.62
CA GLY A 326 -16.33 21.47 -15.85
C GLY A 326 -17.26 22.69 -15.88
N GLY A 327 -18.49 22.48 -16.34
CA GLY A 327 -19.51 23.53 -16.42
C GLY A 327 -20.12 23.87 -15.06
N TRP A 328 -20.57 25.11 -14.89
CA TRP A 328 -21.37 25.50 -13.73
C TRP A 328 -22.85 25.26 -13.99
N ASP A 329 -23.59 24.87 -12.95
CA ASP A 329 -25.03 25.07 -12.94
C ASP A 329 -25.34 26.58 -13.08
N PRO A 330 -26.31 26.98 -13.94
CA PRO A 330 -26.60 28.40 -14.17
C PRO A 330 -26.91 29.19 -12.90
N SER A 331 -27.57 28.59 -11.90
CA SER A 331 -27.89 29.27 -10.64
C SER A 331 -26.63 29.54 -9.80
N LEU A 332 -25.67 28.61 -9.80
CA LEU A 332 -24.40 28.74 -9.11
C LEU A 332 -23.47 29.74 -9.83
N ALA A 333 -23.41 29.68 -11.17
CA ALA A 333 -22.67 30.65 -11.97
C ALA A 333 -23.15 32.09 -11.69
N LYS A 334 -24.47 32.28 -11.68
CA LYS A 334 -25.09 33.56 -11.32
C LYS A 334 -24.71 34.01 -9.91
N ALA A 335 -24.71 33.11 -8.93
CA ALA A 335 -24.34 33.42 -7.55
C ALA A 335 -22.88 33.88 -7.43
N ILE A 336 -21.95 33.19 -8.11
CA ILE A 336 -20.53 33.56 -8.13
C ILE A 336 -20.33 34.94 -8.75
N ILE A 337 -20.88 35.18 -9.94
CA ILE A 337 -20.71 36.45 -10.66
C ILE A 337 -21.35 37.61 -9.87
N SER A 338 -22.55 37.39 -9.32
CA SER A 338 -23.22 38.39 -8.49
C SER A 338 -22.38 38.74 -7.27
N LYS A 339 -21.75 37.74 -6.62
CA LYS A 339 -20.87 37.97 -5.48
C LYS A 339 -19.61 38.76 -5.84
N TYR A 340 -19.06 38.55 -7.02
CA TYR A 340 -17.94 39.37 -7.52
C TYR A 340 -18.35 40.83 -7.74
N LEU A 341 -19.55 41.06 -8.28
CA LEU A 341 -20.05 42.40 -8.61
C LEU A 341 -20.53 43.21 -7.39
N THR A 342 -20.80 42.58 -6.24
CA THR A 342 -21.14 43.31 -5.00
C THR A 342 -19.94 44.02 -4.37
N VAL A 343 -18.71 43.65 -4.77
CA VAL A 343 -17.49 44.32 -4.30
C VAL A 343 -17.33 45.65 -5.03
N GLY A 344 -17.28 46.74 -4.26
CA GLY A 344 -17.20 48.09 -4.81
C GLY A 344 -16.01 48.27 -5.76
N GLY A 345 -16.30 48.75 -6.98
CA GLY A 345 -15.31 48.97 -8.04
C GLY A 345 -15.26 47.85 -9.10
N ASN A 346 -15.81 46.68 -8.81
CA ASN A 346 -15.91 45.59 -9.79
C ASN A 346 -17.00 45.87 -10.82
N LYS A 347 -16.74 45.52 -12.07
CA LYS A 347 -17.64 45.71 -13.22
C LYS A 347 -17.34 44.69 -14.29
N LEU A 348 -18.31 44.42 -15.17
CA LEU A 348 -18.11 43.52 -16.32
C LEU A 348 -17.37 44.25 -17.47
N GLY A 349 -16.04 44.31 -17.38
CA GLY A 349 -15.16 44.78 -18.46
C GLY A 349 -14.65 43.63 -19.33
N SER A 350 -13.79 43.92 -20.31
CA SER A 350 -13.29 42.91 -21.25
C SER A 350 -12.61 41.72 -20.55
N ALA A 351 -11.87 41.96 -19.46
CA ALA A 351 -11.20 40.90 -18.70
C ALA A 351 -12.20 39.96 -18.02
N GLU A 352 -13.21 40.52 -17.36
CA GLU A 352 -14.27 39.76 -16.70
C GLU A 352 -15.11 38.96 -17.70
N LEU A 353 -15.44 39.56 -18.86
CA LEU A 353 -16.21 38.87 -19.90
C LEU A 353 -15.43 37.69 -20.49
N ASN A 354 -14.14 37.85 -20.72
CA ASN A 354 -13.26 36.77 -21.19
C ASN A 354 -13.13 35.66 -20.15
N ALA A 355 -13.08 36.01 -18.86
CA ALA A 355 -13.01 35.04 -17.77
C ALA A 355 -14.32 34.25 -17.60
N ILE A 356 -15.47 34.94 -17.60
CA ILE A 356 -16.79 34.31 -17.36
C ILE A 356 -17.18 33.40 -18.54
N GLY A 357 -16.92 33.84 -19.76
CA GLY A 357 -17.30 33.12 -20.97
C GLY A 357 -18.80 33.14 -21.28
N GLY A 358 -19.14 32.82 -22.53
CA GLY A 358 -20.50 32.92 -23.07
C GLY A 358 -21.57 32.15 -22.28
N PRO A 359 -21.40 30.85 -21.99
CA PRO A 359 -22.41 30.05 -21.30
C PRO A 359 -22.79 30.60 -19.92
N ASN A 360 -21.79 31.05 -19.14
CA ASN A 360 -22.04 31.59 -17.80
C ASN A 360 -22.63 33.01 -17.85
N LEU A 361 -22.31 33.81 -18.88
CA LEU A 361 -22.95 35.12 -19.08
C LEU A 361 -24.47 35.01 -19.30
N CYS A 362 -24.93 33.95 -19.95
CA CYS A 362 -26.35 33.68 -20.15
C CYS A 362 -27.13 33.39 -18.86
N SER A 363 -26.44 33.17 -17.73
CA SER A 363 -27.08 32.98 -16.43
C SER A 363 -27.48 34.29 -15.74
N LEU A 364 -27.00 35.43 -16.24
CA LEU A 364 -27.20 36.74 -15.62
C LEU A 364 -28.56 37.35 -15.98
N ASP A 365 -29.09 38.15 -15.05
CA ASP A 365 -30.31 38.91 -15.30
C ASP A 365 -30.06 40.00 -16.34
N VAL A 366 -31.11 40.31 -17.12
CA VAL A 366 -31.09 41.35 -18.16
C VAL A 366 -30.60 42.69 -17.63
N ASN A 367 -30.94 43.03 -16.38
CA ASN A 367 -30.50 44.27 -15.73
C ASN A 367 -29.00 44.29 -15.46
N THR A 368 -28.37 43.15 -15.20
CA THR A 368 -26.92 43.05 -15.03
C THR A 368 -26.24 43.14 -16.39
N ILE A 369 -26.78 42.45 -17.40
CA ILE A 369 -26.23 42.43 -18.77
C ILE A 369 -26.27 43.83 -19.40
N SER A 370 -27.32 44.61 -19.15
CA SER A 370 -27.47 45.97 -19.70
C SER A 370 -26.43 46.97 -19.18
N THR A 371 -25.70 46.64 -18.09
CA THR A 371 -24.62 47.49 -17.57
C THR A 371 -23.31 47.36 -18.34
N ILE A 372 -23.19 46.36 -19.23
CA ILE A 372 -21.97 46.09 -19.98
C ILE A 372 -21.80 47.15 -21.09
N SER A 373 -20.69 47.90 -21.03
CA SER A 373 -20.36 48.88 -22.07
C SER A 373 -20.00 48.20 -23.38
N SER A 374 -20.46 48.75 -24.51
CA SER A 374 -20.14 48.25 -25.86
C SER A 374 -18.64 48.18 -26.16
N GLN A 375 -17.83 49.00 -25.48
CA GLN A 375 -16.37 48.98 -25.60
C GLN A 375 -15.74 47.72 -24.98
N SER A 376 -16.46 47.01 -24.11
CA SER A 376 -15.97 45.81 -23.41
C SER A 376 -16.02 44.56 -24.29
N PHE A 377 -16.72 44.61 -25.43
CA PHE A 377 -16.82 43.52 -26.42
C PHE A 377 -15.78 43.63 -27.54
N ARG A 378 -14.88 44.61 -27.45
CA ARG A 378 -13.68 44.70 -28.29
C ARG A 378 -12.52 44.06 -27.55
#